data_AF-A0A397VMR1-F1
#
_entry.id   AF-A0A397VMR1-F1
#
_cell.length_a   1.000
_cell.length_b   1.000
_cell.length_c   1.000
_cell.angle_alpha   90.00
_cell.angle_beta   90.00
_cell.angle_gamma   90.00
#
_symmetry.space_group_name_H-M   'P 1'
#
loop_
_entity.id
_entity.type
_entity.pdbx_description
1 polymer ?
#
loop_
_entity_poly.entity_id
_entity_poly.type
_entity_poly.pdbx_seq_one_letter_code
_entity_poly.pdbx_strand_id
1 'polypeptide(L)'
;MIDVKFDFTELWLSVTYNKNEEYHGIYLNSLYVTGSLPASIDAGIPKCKKIEITCESHDQGWSSYPQDQGTYNNSWTWGEISIIPKQNNDLQGHLIENESKIRYNVYTNKHAVKDWQTHNFVFLSDHPLVQSLQPGDIVGLYIRSCYPGWCNYIKRAEIKFYYTV
;
A
#
# COMPACT_ATOMS: atom_id res chain seq x y z
N MET A 1 37.35 -7.28 -23.12
CA MET A 1 36.90 -5.92 -22.77
C MET A 1 35.42 -6.04 -22.42
N ILE A 2 35.09 -6.07 -21.14
CA ILE A 2 33.69 -6.19 -20.68
C ILE A 2 33.22 -4.77 -20.44
N ASP A 3 32.26 -4.32 -21.24
CA ASP A 3 31.60 -3.04 -21.02
C ASP A 3 30.57 -3.24 -19.90
N VAL A 4 31.00 -2.95 -18.68
CA VAL A 4 30.09 -2.89 -17.52
C VAL A 4 29.56 -1.47 -17.46
N LYS A 5 28.40 -1.24 -18.08
CA LYS A 5 27.65 -0.01 -17.89
C LYS A 5 26.98 -0.04 -16.52
N PHE A 6 27.55 0.69 -15.58
CA PHE A 6 26.84 1.10 -14.38
C PHE A 6 26.08 2.41 -14.69
N ASP A 7 24.75 2.35 -14.65
CA ASP A 7 23.90 3.55 -14.65
C ASP A 7 23.70 4.01 -13.21
N PHE A 8 24.48 5.01 -12.79
CA PHE A 8 24.42 5.64 -11.47
C PHE A 8 23.66 6.99 -11.49
N THR A 9 22.82 7.27 -12.49
CA THR A 9 22.57 8.68 -12.84
C THR A 9 21.51 9.43 -12.02
N GLU A 10 20.82 8.82 -11.05
CA GLU A 10 20.04 9.59 -10.06
C GLU A 10 20.20 9.04 -8.63
N LEU A 11 20.81 9.84 -7.74
CA LEU A 11 20.79 9.60 -6.30
C LEU A 11 19.41 9.97 -5.75
N TRP A 12 18.64 8.99 -5.29
CA TRP A 12 17.37 9.22 -4.61
C TRP A 12 17.55 9.03 -3.11
N LEU A 13 17.05 10.00 -2.33
CA LEU A 13 16.86 9.84 -0.90
C LEU A 13 15.67 8.91 -0.67
N SER A 14 15.62 8.25 0.49
CA SER A 14 14.47 7.41 0.84
C SER A 14 14.07 7.56 2.31
N VAL A 15 12.77 7.46 2.55
CA VAL A 15 12.18 7.32 3.89
C VAL A 15 11.30 6.09 3.95
N THR A 16 11.36 5.36 5.07
CA THR A 16 10.67 4.08 5.26
C THR A 16 9.77 4.14 6.48
N TYR A 17 8.54 3.64 6.34
CA TYR A 17 7.56 3.48 7.40
C TYR A 17 7.14 2.02 7.47
N ASN A 18 7.19 1.40 8.64
CA ASN A 18 6.83 -0.01 8.81
C ASN A 18 5.90 -0.22 10.00
N LYS A 19 5.09 -1.26 9.91
CA LYS A 19 4.28 -1.80 11.00
C LYS A 19 4.47 -3.32 11.02
N ASN A 20 4.74 -3.87 12.21
CA ASN A 20 4.96 -5.30 12.45
C ASN A 20 4.02 -5.78 13.55
N GLU A 21 2.73 -5.65 13.31
CA GLU A 21 1.69 -6.03 14.25
C GLU A 21 0.61 -6.81 13.49
N GLU A 22 0.24 -7.98 13.99
CA GLU A 22 -0.80 -8.78 13.35
C GLU A 22 -2.16 -8.12 13.48
N TYR A 23 -2.88 -8.08 12.37
CA TYR A 23 -4.24 -7.57 12.30
C TYR A 23 -5.02 -8.41 11.30
N HIS A 24 -6.27 -8.72 11.64
CA HIS A 24 -7.14 -9.51 10.78
C HIS A 24 -8.60 -9.20 11.01
N GLY A 25 -9.43 -9.58 10.05
CA GLY A 25 -10.87 -9.43 10.17
C GLY A 25 -11.64 -9.76 8.90
N ILE A 26 -12.95 -9.84 9.07
CA ILE A 26 -13.94 -9.93 8.00
C ILE A 26 -14.46 -8.54 7.65
N TYR A 27 -14.96 -8.34 6.44
CA TYR A 27 -15.51 -7.06 5.96
C TYR A 27 -14.54 -5.87 6.13
N LEU A 28 -13.25 -6.09 5.94
CA LEU A 28 -12.26 -5.07 6.20
C LEU A 28 -12.32 -3.94 5.16
N ASN A 29 -12.28 -2.73 5.69
CA ASN A 29 -11.86 -1.50 5.03
C ASN A 29 -10.99 -0.73 6.02
N SER A 30 -9.86 -1.31 6.40
CA SER A 30 -9.10 -0.85 7.54
C SER A 30 -7.74 -0.32 7.12
N LEU A 31 -7.43 0.90 7.54
CA LEU A 31 -6.10 1.49 7.41
C LEU A 31 -5.12 0.73 8.32
N TYR A 32 -4.09 0.13 7.74
CA TYR A 32 -3.13 -0.68 8.49
C TYR A 32 -1.87 0.11 8.85
N VAL A 33 -1.23 0.74 7.87
CA VAL A 33 -0.02 1.55 8.05
C VAL A 33 -0.08 2.80 7.18
N THR A 34 0.50 3.88 7.68
CA THR A 34 0.68 5.13 6.94
C THR A 34 2.16 5.44 6.78
N GLY A 35 2.49 6.15 5.70
CA GLY A 35 3.78 6.76 5.50
C GLY A 35 3.62 8.12 4.84
N SER A 36 4.55 9.03 5.10
CA SER A 36 4.47 10.40 4.57
C SER A 36 5.65 10.69 3.65
N LEU A 37 5.38 11.37 2.53
CA LEU A 37 6.45 12.03 1.79
C LEU A 37 6.92 13.23 2.63
N PRO A 38 8.23 13.39 2.90
CA PRO A 38 8.69 14.50 3.74
C PRO A 38 8.21 15.85 3.20
N ALA A 39 7.78 16.75 4.09
CA ALA A 39 7.25 18.07 3.71
C ALA A 39 8.35 19.03 3.23
N SER A 40 9.50 18.96 3.88
CA SER A 40 10.73 19.63 3.50
C SER A 40 11.89 18.88 4.12
N ILE A 41 13.06 19.01 3.51
CA ILE A 41 14.33 18.69 4.16
C ILE A 41 15.32 19.82 3.88
N ASP A 42 16.41 19.92 4.65
CA ASP A 42 17.39 21.00 4.49
C ASP A 42 17.94 21.13 3.05
N ALA A 43 17.95 20.02 2.31
CA ALA A 43 18.44 19.97 0.93
C ALA A 43 17.43 20.43 -0.14
N GLY A 44 16.14 20.64 0.19
CA GLY A 44 15.15 21.10 -0.80
C GLY A 44 13.72 20.58 -0.58
N ILE A 45 12.89 20.74 -1.62
CA ILE A 45 11.49 20.28 -1.64
C ILE A 45 11.43 18.88 -2.25
N PRO A 46 11.00 17.85 -1.50
CA PRO A 46 10.94 16.48 -1.99
C PRO A 46 10.01 16.31 -3.20
N LYS A 47 10.54 15.69 -4.26
CA LYS A 47 9.75 15.19 -5.39
C LYS A 47 9.80 13.67 -5.41
N CYS A 48 8.66 13.03 -5.18
CA CYS A 48 8.57 11.57 -5.18
C CYS A 48 8.90 11.00 -6.57
N LYS A 49 9.70 9.94 -6.59
CA LYS A 49 10.13 9.21 -7.80
C LYS A 49 9.65 7.77 -7.81
N LYS A 50 9.49 7.16 -6.63
CA LYS A 50 9.05 5.78 -6.49
C LYS A 50 8.45 5.54 -5.12
N ILE A 51 7.43 4.69 -5.05
CA ILE A 51 6.91 4.12 -3.81
C ILE A 51 7.06 2.59 -3.91
N GLU A 52 7.65 1.98 -2.89
CA GLU A 52 7.69 0.53 -2.72
C GLU A 52 6.84 0.13 -1.53
N ILE A 53 6.01 -0.89 -1.74
CA ILE A 53 5.17 -1.50 -0.71
C ILE A 53 5.57 -2.94 -0.56
N THR A 54 5.90 -3.34 0.66
CA THR A 54 6.12 -4.74 1.01
C THR A 54 5.15 -5.12 2.11
N CYS A 55 4.43 -6.23 1.99
CA CYS A 55 3.63 -6.74 3.09
C CYS A 55 3.57 -8.26 3.13
N GLU A 56 3.31 -8.82 4.32
CA GLU A 56 3.02 -10.25 4.47
C GLU A 56 1.57 -10.44 4.90
N SER A 57 0.81 -11.12 4.05
CA SER A 57 -0.63 -11.32 4.20
C SER A 57 -1.05 -12.70 3.71
N HIS A 58 -2.20 -13.19 4.19
CA HIS A 58 -2.84 -14.40 3.68
C HIS A 58 -4.36 -14.38 3.92
N ASP A 59 -5.03 -15.39 3.38
CA ASP A 59 -6.47 -15.60 3.49
C ASP A 59 -6.83 -16.61 4.59
N GLN A 60 -8.10 -16.75 4.99
CA GLN A 60 -8.49 -17.62 6.12
C GLN A 60 -8.18 -19.11 5.95
N GLY A 61 -7.92 -19.58 4.74
CA GLY A 61 -7.58 -20.99 4.50
C GLY A 61 -8.77 -21.93 4.23
N TRP A 62 -10.00 -21.42 4.12
CA TRP A 62 -11.19 -22.22 3.83
C TRP A 62 -12.14 -21.56 2.82
N SER A 63 -12.74 -22.38 1.95
CA SER A 63 -13.79 -21.98 1.01
C SER A 63 -14.60 -23.21 0.58
N SER A 64 -15.87 -22.99 0.21
CA SER A 64 -16.74 -23.99 -0.42
C SER A 64 -16.44 -24.25 -1.90
N TYR A 65 -15.47 -23.54 -2.48
CA TYR A 65 -15.03 -23.66 -3.87
C TYR A 65 -13.61 -24.23 -3.93
N PRO A 66 -13.43 -25.55 -3.70
CA PRO A 66 -12.11 -26.17 -3.63
C PRO A 66 -11.33 -26.08 -4.95
N GLN A 67 -12.02 -25.96 -6.10
CA GLN A 67 -11.39 -25.79 -7.41
C GLN A 67 -10.61 -24.48 -7.55
N ASP A 68 -10.95 -23.45 -6.78
CA ASP A 68 -10.29 -22.15 -6.82
C ASP A 68 -9.19 -22.04 -5.75
N GLN A 69 -9.12 -23.00 -4.81
CA GLN A 69 -8.16 -22.97 -3.72
C GLN A 69 -6.72 -22.89 -4.23
N GLY A 70 -5.94 -21.96 -3.67
CA GLY A 70 -4.56 -21.73 -4.07
C GLY A 70 -4.38 -20.88 -5.33
N THR A 71 -5.47 -20.51 -6.01
CA THR A 71 -5.47 -19.59 -7.15
C THR A 71 -5.83 -18.17 -6.72
N TYR A 72 -5.91 -17.24 -7.67
CA TYR A 72 -6.44 -15.89 -7.44
C TYR A 72 -7.90 -15.73 -7.88
N ASN A 73 -8.49 -16.77 -8.48
CA ASN A 73 -9.90 -16.74 -8.88
C ASN A 73 -10.77 -16.69 -7.62
N ASN A 74 -11.84 -15.89 -7.67
CA ASN A 74 -12.81 -15.77 -6.57
C ASN A 74 -12.19 -15.46 -5.19
N SER A 75 -11.01 -14.84 -5.16
CA SER A 75 -10.39 -14.37 -3.92
C SER A 75 -10.98 -13.02 -3.51
N TRP A 76 -11.36 -12.90 -2.23
CA TRP A 76 -12.00 -11.70 -1.69
C TRP A 76 -11.22 -11.10 -0.54
N THR A 77 -9.90 -11.29 -0.52
CA THR A 77 -8.98 -10.61 0.41
C THR A 77 -7.82 -9.97 -0.36
N TRP A 78 -7.64 -8.66 -0.17
CA TRP A 78 -6.70 -7.85 -0.95
C TRP A 78 -6.19 -6.65 -0.15
N GLY A 79 -5.23 -5.93 -0.71
CA GLY A 79 -4.73 -4.67 -0.16
C GLY A 79 -4.80 -3.55 -1.17
N GLU A 80 -4.99 -2.32 -0.69
CA GLU A 80 -5.09 -1.12 -1.51
C GLU A 80 -4.28 0.02 -0.92
N ILE A 81 -3.83 0.94 -1.76
CA ILE A 81 -3.12 2.14 -1.33
C ILE A 81 -3.82 3.41 -1.83
N SER A 82 -3.78 4.48 -1.02
CA SER A 82 -4.26 5.80 -1.44
C SER A 82 -3.59 6.94 -0.68
N ILE A 83 -3.70 8.16 -1.23
CA ILE A 83 -3.33 9.39 -0.52
C ILE A 83 -4.46 9.74 0.45
N ILE A 84 -4.19 9.82 1.74
CA ILE A 84 -5.15 10.19 2.77
C ILE A 84 -5.52 11.67 2.60
N PRO A 85 -6.81 12.02 2.46
CA PRO A 85 -7.22 13.41 2.31
C PRO A 85 -6.81 14.25 3.52
N LYS A 86 -6.30 15.46 3.27
CA LYS A 86 -6.05 16.45 4.32
C LYS A 86 -7.40 16.86 4.90
N GLN A 87 -7.56 16.77 6.23
CA GLN A 87 -8.75 17.28 6.89
C GLN A 87 -8.77 18.81 6.73
N ASN A 88 -9.77 19.34 6.02
CA ASN A 88 -10.01 20.78 6.02
C ASN A 88 -10.67 21.15 7.35
N ASN A 89 -9.96 21.87 8.20
CA ASN A 89 -10.51 22.39 9.46
C ASN A 89 -11.63 23.43 9.27
N ASP A 90 -11.91 23.85 8.03
CA ASP A 90 -12.84 24.92 7.70
C ASP A 90 -14.30 24.46 7.47
N LEU A 91 -14.58 23.15 7.54
CA LEU A 91 -15.94 22.61 7.35
C LEU A 91 -16.36 21.73 8.52
N GLN A 92 -16.94 22.37 9.55
CA GLN A 92 -17.85 21.70 10.48
C GLN A 92 -19.12 21.28 9.71
N GLY A 93 -19.13 20.07 9.14
CA GLY A 93 -20.34 19.53 8.53
C GLY A 93 -20.11 18.25 7.73
N HIS A 94 -20.63 17.14 8.24
CA HIS A 94 -20.75 15.81 7.62
C HIS A 94 -19.47 14.94 7.51
N LEU A 95 -19.20 14.24 8.61
CA LEU A 95 -18.12 13.27 8.84
C LEU A 95 -18.24 11.93 8.08
N ILE A 96 -18.60 11.92 6.79
CA ILE A 96 -18.75 10.67 6.02
C ILE A 96 -17.96 10.63 4.69
N GLU A 97 -17.45 11.77 4.19
CA GLU A 97 -16.85 11.83 2.83
C GLU A 97 -15.32 11.95 2.75
N ASN A 98 -14.58 11.64 3.82
CA ASN A 98 -13.12 11.83 3.83
C ASN A 98 -12.31 10.57 3.48
N GLU A 99 -12.88 9.62 2.74
CA GLU A 99 -12.08 8.56 2.11
C GLU A 99 -11.48 9.06 0.79
N SER A 100 -10.25 8.66 0.50
CA SER A 100 -9.63 8.93 -0.80
C SER A 100 -10.52 8.41 -1.92
N LYS A 101 -10.91 9.29 -2.86
CA LYS A 101 -11.75 8.92 -4.01
C LYS A 101 -11.09 7.90 -4.94
N ILE A 102 -9.77 7.78 -4.89
CA ILE A 102 -8.99 6.86 -5.72
C ILE A 102 -8.12 6.00 -4.81
N ARG A 103 -8.30 4.68 -4.94
CA ARG A 103 -7.46 3.66 -4.32
C ARG A 103 -6.88 2.76 -5.41
N TYR A 104 -5.65 2.33 -5.22
CA TYR A 104 -4.94 1.45 -6.15
C TYR A 104 -4.73 0.08 -5.49
N ASN A 105 -5.18 -0.98 -6.15
CA ASN A 105 -4.93 -2.34 -5.67
C ASN A 105 -3.41 -2.60 -5.64
N VAL A 106 -2.90 -3.03 -4.49
CA VAL A 106 -1.52 -3.50 -4.38
C VAL A 106 -1.49 -5.00 -4.55
N TYR A 107 -2.19 -5.80 -3.75
CA TYR A 107 -2.11 -7.26 -3.85
C TYR A 107 -3.48 -7.91 -3.70
N THR A 108 -3.60 -9.16 -4.13
CA THR A 108 -4.70 -10.07 -3.78
C THR A 108 -4.10 -11.33 -3.17
N ASN A 109 -4.66 -11.84 -2.07
CA ASN A 109 -4.21 -13.10 -1.50
C ASN A 109 -4.69 -14.28 -2.34
N LYS A 110 -4.00 -15.42 -2.22
CA LYS A 110 -4.49 -16.66 -2.81
C LYS A 110 -5.75 -17.11 -2.08
N HIS A 111 -6.74 -17.51 -2.85
CA HIS A 111 -8.04 -17.99 -2.39
C HIS A 111 -7.88 -19.14 -1.41
N ALA A 112 -8.42 -18.98 -0.20
CA ALA A 112 -8.45 -19.97 0.86
C ALA A 112 -7.08 -20.62 1.16
N VAL A 113 -6.03 -19.80 1.25
CA VAL A 113 -4.67 -20.22 1.66
C VAL A 113 -4.24 -19.53 2.94
N LYS A 114 -3.82 -20.32 3.93
CA LYS A 114 -3.33 -19.87 5.25
C LYS A 114 -1.83 -19.60 5.32
N ASP A 115 -1.09 -19.98 4.28
CA ASP A 115 0.35 -19.77 4.24
C ASP A 115 0.64 -18.30 3.97
N TRP A 116 1.54 -17.71 4.77
CA TRP A 116 1.96 -16.33 4.61
C TRP A 116 2.53 -16.06 3.21
N GLN A 117 2.02 -15.03 2.55
CA GLN A 117 2.50 -14.58 1.25
C GLN A 117 3.20 -13.24 1.39
N THR A 118 4.39 -13.12 0.81
CA THR A 118 5.09 -11.84 0.69
C THR A 118 4.69 -11.17 -0.62
N HIS A 119 4.18 -9.95 -0.50
CA HIS A 119 3.67 -9.11 -1.56
C HIS A 119 4.59 -7.91 -1.73
N ASN A 120 5.10 -7.68 -2.94
CA ASN A 120 5.97 -6.54 -3.27
C ASN A 120 5.38 -5.77 -4.45
N PHE A 121 5.13 -4.48 -4.25
CA PHE A 121 4.51 -3.61 -5.25
C PHE A 121 5.28 -2.31 -5.39
N VAL A 122 5.45 -1.87 -6.63
CA VAL A 122 6.25 -0.69 -6.97
C VAL A 122 5.41 0.25 -7.81
N PHE A 123 5.28 1.49 -7.36
CA PHE A 123 4.75 2.60 -8.13
C PHE A 123 5.91 3.48 -8.59
N LEU A 124 6.07 3.63 -9.90
CA LEU A 124 7.12 4.45 -10.49
C LEU A 124 6.63 5.89 -10.75
N SER A 125 7.55 6.77 -11.16
CA SER A 125 7.31 8.20 -11.33
C SER A 125 6.24 8.57 -12.37
N ASP A 126 5.93 7.65 -13.28
CA ASP A 126 4.87 7.79 -14.29
C ASP A 126 3.48 7.39 -13.78
N HIS A 127 3.40 6.72 -12.63
CA HIS A 127 2.14 6.29 -12.06
C HIS A 127 1.34 7.49 -11.49
N PRO A 128 0.01 7.59 -11.74
CA PRO A 128 -0.80 8.73 -11.29
C PRO A 128 -0.77 8.99 -9.77
N LEU A 129 -0.63 7.93 -8.96
CA LEU A 129 -0.41 8.05 -7.51
C LEU A 129 0.86 8.87 -7.20
N VAL A 130 1.97 8.56 -7.87
CA VAL A 130 3.27 9.20 -7.61
C VAL A 130 3.29 10.62 -8.17
N GLN A 131 2.68 10.84 -9.34
CA GLN A 131 2.57 12.15 -9.96
C GLN A 131 1.71 13.13 -9.15
N SER A 132 0.73 12.63 -8.40
CA SER A 132 -0.17 13.49 -7.61
C SER A 132 0.38 13.83 -6.22
N LEU A 133 1.35 13.08 -5.70
CA LEU A 133 1.94 13.32 -4.38
C LEU A 133 2.60 14.70 -4.26
N GLN A 134 2.20 15.42 -3.21
CA GLN A 134 2.84 16.65 -2.76
C GLN A 134 3.66 16.41 -1.50
N PRO A 135 4.68 17.24 -1.22
CA PRO A 135 5.39 17.21 0.05
C PRO A 135 4.43 17.25 1.24
N GLY A 136 4.65 16.36 2.21
CA GLY A 136 3.82 16.22 3.40
C GLY A 136 2.53 15.40 3.21
N ASP A 137 2.23 14.94 1.99
CA ASP A 137 1.11 14.03 1.79
C ASP A 137 1.35 12.70 2.50
N ILE A 138 0.26 12.10 2.96
CA ILE A 138 0.26 10.82 3.67
C ILE A 138 -0.35 9.77 2.75
N VAL A 139 0.36 8.66 2.59
CA VAL A 139 -0.12 7.48 1.89
C VAL A 139 -0.48 6.41 2.91
N GLY A 140 -1.68 5.83 2.77
CA GLY A 140 -2.17 4.76 3.62
C GLY A 140 -2.28 3.43 2.86
N LEU A 141 -1.80 2.35 3.47
CA LEU A 141 -2.10 0.98 3.04
C LEU A 141 -3.33 0.48 3.80
N TYR A 142 -4.36 0.10 3.05
CA TYR A 142 -5.60 -0.46 3.53
C TYR A 142 -5.60 -1.97 3.29
N ILE A 143 -6.09 -2.71 4.27
CA ILE A 143 -6.42 -4.12 4.07
C ILE A 143 -7.92 -4.29 3.87
N ARG A 144 -8.26 -5.21 2.97
CA ARG A 144 -9.61 -5.41 2.48
C ARG A 144 -10.02 -6.87 2.58
N SER A 145 -11.26 -7.10 2.98
CA SER A 145 -11.93 -8.39 2.84
C SER A 145 -13.40 -8.17 2.53
N CYS A 146 -13.96 -9.01 1.65
CA CYS A 146 -15.38 -8.94 1.29
C CYS A 146 -16.08 -10.25 1.66
N TYR A 147 -17.31 -10.13 2.19
CA TYR A 147 -18.17 -11.22 2.65
C TYR A 147 -17.76 -11.87 4.00
N PRO A 148 -18.70 -12.49 4.74
CA PRO A 148 -18.45 -12.96 6.11
C PRO A 148 -17.52 -14.16 6.20
N GLY A 149 -17.37 -14.91 5.10
CA GLY A 149 -16.49 -16.08 5.05
C GLY A 149 -15.02 -15.76 4.80
N TRP A 150 -14.68 -14.48 4.56
CA TRP A 150 -13.36 -14.06 4.12
C TRP A 150 -12.68 -13.20 5.16
N CYS A 151 -11.63 -13.73 5.77
CA CYS A 151 -10.83 -13.04 6.76
C CYS A 151 -9.43 -12.79 6.18
N ASN A 152 -9.09 -11.50 6.02
CA ASN A 152 -7.75 -11.11 5.57
C ASN A 152 -6.85 -10.98 6.80
N TYR A 153 -5.70 -11.64 6.77
CA TYR A 153 -4.66 -11.56 7.79
C TYR A 153 -3.48 -10.78 7.23
N ILE A 154 -2.94 -9.84 8.01
CA ILE A 154 -1.68 -9.16 7.73
C ILE A 154 -0.84 -9.16 9.01
N LYS A 155 0.46 -9.46 8.92
CA LYS A 155 1.37 -9.39 10.08
C LYS A 155 2.39 -8.29 10.02
N ARG A 156 2.73 -7.83 8.82
CA ARG A 156 3.60 -6.69 8.62
C ARG A 156 3.40 -6.01 7.28
N ALA A 157 3.73 -4.73 7.25
CA ALA A 157 3.85 -3.96 6.03
C ALA A 157 4.91 -2.86 6.16
N GLU A 158 5.44 -2.47 5.01
CA GLU A 158 6.39 -1.39 4.83
C GLU A 158 5.94 -0.52 3.64
N ILE A 159 5.99 0.80 3.83
CA ILE A 159 5.85 1.81 2.80
C ILE A 159 7.18 2.57 2.71
N LYS A 160 7.81 2.54 1.54
CA LYS A 160 9.08 3.22 1.30
C LYS A 160 8.94 4.21 0.16
N PHE A 161 9.29 5.46 0.42
CA PHE A 161 9.31 6.51 -0.58
C PHE A 161 10.75 6.73 -1.03
N TYR A 162 10.93 6.93 -2.32
CA TYR A 162 12.16 7.43 -2.91
C TYR A 162 11.88 8.78 -3.57
N TYR A 163 12.75 9.74 -3.35
CA TYR A 163 12.53 11.11 -3.78
C TYR A 163 13.84 11.83 -4.09
N THR A 164 13.76 12.85 -4.95
CA THR A 164 14.82 13.84 -5.17
C THR A 164 14.48 15.11 -4.40
N VAL A 165 15.46 16.00 -4.25
CA VAL A 165 15.33 17.32 -3.62
C VAL A 165 15.98 18.40 -4.43
#